data_AF-D8TPM1-F1
#
_entry.id   AF-D8TPM1-F1
#
_cell.length_a   1.000
_cell.length_b   1.000
_cell.length_c   1.000
_cell.angle_alpha   90.00
_cell.angle_beta   90.00
_cell.angle_gamma   90.00
#
_symmetry.space_group_name_H-M   'P 1'
#
loop_
_entity.id
_entity.type
_entity.pdbx_description
1 polymer ?
#
loop_
_entity_poly.entity_id
_entity_poly.type
_entity_poly.pdbx_seq_one_letter_code
_entity_poly.pdbx_strand_id
1 'polypeptide(L)'
;MLLVRSHFGSPSSHVRVPAPAPRNAGWGLLVSLALLLGLVLYWYGTALPQEGSQQRPSNHHNRQRQPYNYHLLPLQQLLISPFSSSHQRYLRHTASPLSVCRSSVMPSTAATAAGSSSSSSAPLKEYYSLWAMPKGKLGDQLRSEIAHLAQRYGGPAFPPHVTVLGDIEKSREEVQALAKELAAQVKKYRINFVEVTQGTFFYQNVFMLVAKDDGTMAAAAAARSVYGMTTPPYMPHLSLLYADMDDAEKAKVVEYETGRLYGESSGYDTLLVETGYEVDSFTLWYSPIEDRTTRSWCLVEEYPLTG
;
A
#
# COMPACT_ATOMS: atom_id res chain seq x y z
N MET A 1 -18.25 51.70 84.69
CA MET A 1 -19.50 50.94 84.47
C MET A 1 -19.22 49.86 83.43
N LEU A 2 -19.87 48.69 83.48
CA LEU A 2 -19.71 47.53 82.58
C LEU A 2 -19.80 47.91 81.07
N LEU A 3 -19.27 47.20 80.05
CA LEU A 3 -18.70 45.83 79.83
C LEU A 3 -17.33 45.95 79.05
N VAL A 4 -16.38 45.00 78.92
CA VAL A 4 -16.38 43.56 78.51
C VAL A 4 -16.75 43.39 77.00
N ARG A 5 -16.01 42.75 76.07
CA ARG A 5 -15.03 41.60 76.10
C ARG A 5 -14.26 41.43 74.75
N SER A 6 -13.09 40.74 74.76
CA SER A 6 -12.54 39.80 73.70
C SER A 6 -12.33 40.26 72.22
N HIS A 7 -11.43 39.68 71.38
CA HIS A 7 -10.50 38.53 71.51
C HIS A 7 -9.31 38.56 70.50
N PHE A 8 -8.30 37.71 70.76
CA PHE A 8 -7.26 37.10 69.90
C PHE A 8 -6.80 37.73 68.56
N GLY A 9 -5.47 37.83 68.44
CA GLY A 9 -4.73 37.60 67.19
C GLY A 9 -3.68 36.49 67.37
N SER A 10 -3.33 35.78 66.29
CA SER A 10 -2.31 34.71 66.27
C SER A 10 -1.24 34.99 65.22
N PRO A 11 0.03 34.53 65.40
CA PRO A 11 1.14 34.87 64.52
C PRO A 11 1.23 33.98 63.28
N SER A 12 1.70 34.56 62.16
CA SER A 12 1.90 33.87 60.88
C SER A 12 3.10 32.91 60.89
N SER A 13 2.93 31.71 60.34
CA SER A 13 4.00 30.76 60.06
C SER A 13 4.36 30.72 58.57
N HIS A 14 5.62 31.01 58.23
CA HIS A 14 6.10 30.94 56.84
C HIS A 14 6.39 29.49 56.42
N VAL A 15 5.51 28.91 55.59
CA VAL A 15 5.79 27.65 54.88
C VAL A 15 6.67 27.95 53.66
N ARG A 16 7.82 27.26 53.55
CA ARG A 16 8.79 27.44 52.46
C ARG A 16 8.55 26.40 51.37
N VAL A 17 8.15 26.86 50.18
CA VAL A 17 7.90 25.99 49.01
C VAL A 17 9.24 25.53 48.40
N PRO A 18 9.43 24.22 48.10
CA PRO A 18 10.61 23.73 47.39
C PRO A 18 10.55 24.04 45.88
N ALA A 19 11.70 24.37 45.29
CA ALA A 19 11.81 24.60 43.85
C ALA A 19 11.82 23.29 43.04
N PRO A 20 11.28 23.27 41.80
CA PRO A 20 11.32 22.10 40.94
C PRO A 20 12.75 21.82 40.44
N ALA A 21 13.12 20.53 40.36
CA ALA A 21 14.40 20.09 39.83
C ALA A 21 14.50 20.28 38.30
N PRO A 22 15.71 20.53 37.75
CA PRO A 22 15.91 20.63 36.30
C PRO A 22 15.61 19.30 35.60
N ARG A 23 14.90 19.37 34.45
CA ARG A 23 14.69 18.20 33.58
C ARG A 23 15.91 17.96 32.70
N ASN A 24 16.38 16.72 32.67
CA ASN A 24 17.51 16.30 31.84
C ASN A 24 17.16 16.39 30.34
N ALA A 25 17.69 17.40 29.65
CA ALA A 25 17.72 17.43 28.18
C ALA A 25 19.01 16.73 27.70
N GLY A 26 18.91 15.61 26.98
CA GLY A 26 20.13 14.90 26.55
C GLY A 26 20.04 13.52 25.88
N TRP A 27 18.87 13.00 25.50
CA TRP A 27 18.75 11.67 24.86
C TRP A 27 17.92 11.64 23.56
N GLY A 28 17.63 12.80 22.97
CA GLY A 28 16.74 12.91 21.80
C GLY A 28 17.38 13.17 20.43
N LEU A 29 18.72 13.21 20.32
CA LEU A 29 19.40 13.75 19.12
C LEU A 29 20.33 12.80 18.35
N LEU A 30 20.60 11.58 18.85
CA LEU A 30 21.60 10.69 18.26
C LEU A 30 21.06 9.62 17.29
N VAL A 31 19.75 9.38 17.25
CA VAL A 31 19.15 8.44 16.28
C VAL A 31 18.90 9.12 14.92
N SER A 32 18.52 10.40 14.93
CA SER A 32 18.13 11.15 13.73
C SER A 32 19.28 11.47 12.76
N LEU A 33 20.54 11.39 13.21
CA LEU A 33 21.70 11.72 12.38
C LEU A 33 22.20 10.54 11.52
N ALA A 34 21.96 9.30 11.97
CA ALA A 34 22.41 8.10 11.27
C ALA A 34 21.66 7.87 9.94
N LEU A 35 20.35 8.17 9.91
CA LEU A 35 19.51 8.03 8.71
C LEU A 35 19.79 9.09 7.63
N LEU A 36 20.32 10.25 8.00
CA LEU A 36 20.68 11.31 7.04
C LEU A 36 22.03 11.06 6.34
N LEU A 37 22.99 10.42 7.00
CA LEU A 37 24.29 10.11 6.40
C LEU A 37 24.25 8.93 5.42
N GLY A 38 23.36 7.95 5.64
CA GLY A 38 23.20 6.80 4.75
C GLY A 38 22.62 7.14 3.36
N LEU A 39 21.83 8.22 3.25
CA LEU A 39 21.16 8.61 2.01
C LEU A 39 21.98 9.54 1.10
N VAL A 40 22.98 10.25 1.64
CA VAL A 40 23.81 11.19 0.84
C VAL A 40 24.83 10.46 -0.05
N LEU A 41 25.35 9.31 0.40
CA LEU A 41 26.42 8.58 -0.31
C LEU A 41 25.95 7.74 -1.50
N TYR A 42 24.64 7.61 -1.77
CA TYR A 42 24.12 6.90 -2.94
C TYR A 42 23.72 7.83 -4.10
N TRP A 43 23.76 9.16 -3.91
CA TRP A 43 23.28 10.14 -4.92
C TRP A 43 24.39 10.95 -5.61
N TYR A 44 25.58 11.06 -5.02
CA TYR A 44 26.74 11.73 -5.65
C TYR A 44 27.70 10.72 -6.33
N GLY A 45 27.14 9.92 -7.25
CA GLY A 45 27.80 8.75 -7.82
C GLY A 45 28.37 8.88 -9.24
N THR A 46 28.15 9.98 -9.97
CA THR A 46 28.60 10.13 -11.38
C THR A 46 28.99 11.56 -11.78
N ALA A 47 29.95 11.63 -12.72
CA ALA A 47 30.40 12.81 -13.49
C ALA A 47 31.27 13.85 -12.72
N LEU A 48 32.24 14.55 -13.32
CA LEU A 48 32.66 14.72 -14.73
C LEU A 48 34.16 14.31 -14.95
N PRO A 49 35.03 14.89 -15.84
CA PRO A 49 35.69 14.05 -16.86
C PRO A 49 37.22 14.26 -17.06
N GLN A 50 37.83 13.56 -18.03
CA GLN A 50 38.97 14.07 -18.82
C GLN A 50 38.92 13.57 -20.27
N GLU A 51 39.60 14.29 -21.17
CA GLU A 51 39.62 14.06 -22.63
C GLU A 51 40.69 13.03 -23.06
N GLY A 52 40.51 12.40 -24.23
CA GLY A 52 41.35 11.29 -24.68
C GLY A 52 41.34 11.00 -26.20
N SER A 53 41.45 12.04 -27.02
CA SER A 53 41.92 12.05 -28.43
C SER A 53 41.61 10.88 -29.41
N GLN A 54 41.01 11.28 -30.54
CA GLN A 54 41.32 10.88 -31.93
C GLN A 54 40.63 9.70 -32.66
N GLN A 55 40.37 10.01 -33.95
CA GLN A 55 40.22 9.18 -35.16
C GLN A 55 38.89 8.44 -35.47
N ARG A 56 38.25 8.94 -36.55
CA ARG A 56 37.33 8.23 -37.46
C ARG A 56 38.13 7.27 -38.36
N PRO A 57 37.53 6.16 -38.84
CA PRO A 57 36.90 6.22 -40.16
C PRO A 57 35.50 5.61 -40.24
N SER A 58 34.87 5.76 -41.40
CA SER A 58 33.50 5.33 -41.73
C SER A 58 33.45 3.94 -42.39
N ASN A 59 32.37 3.17 -42.16
CA ASN A 59 31.67 2.47 -43.24
C ASN A 59 30.29 1.91 -42.83
N HIS A 60 29.44 1.64 -43.84
CA HIS A 60 28.21 0.83 -43.68
C HIS A 60 28.57 -0.64 -43.37
N HIS A 61 27.80 -1.30 -42.49
CA HIS A 61 26.95 -2.45 -42.89
C HIS A 61 26.00 -2.96 -41.78
N ASN A 62 24.89 -3.57 -42.24
CA ASN A 62 24.06 -4.63 -41.65
C ASN A 62 23.74 -4.63 -40.13
N ARG A 63 22.46 -4.54 -39.77
CA ARG A 63 21.93 -4.55 -38.40
C ARG A 63 21.38 -5.92 -37.98
N GLN A 64 22.23 -6.92 -37.81
CA GLN A 64 21.84 -8.20 -37.20
C GLN A 64 21.83 -8.08 -35.67
N ARG A 65 20.74 -8.56 -35.02
CA ARG A 65 20.66 -8.70 -33.56
C ARG A 65 21.19 -10.08 -33.16
N GLN A 66 22.13 -10.13 -32.22
CA GLN A 66 22.50 -11.36 -31.51
C GLN A 66 21.41 -11.73 -30.49
N PRO A 67 21.03 -13.01 -30.32
CA PRO A 67 20.20 -13.46 -29.21
C PRO A 67 21.04 -13.57 -27.92
N TYR A 68 20.41 -13.35 -26.76
CA TYR A 68 21.05 -13.59 -25.47
C TYR A 68 21.12 -15.08 -25.17
N ASN A 69 22.34 -15.58 -24.92
CA ASN A 69 22.60 -17.01 -24.76
C ASN A 69 22.69 -17.37 -23.27
N TYR A 70 21.59 -17.82 -22.68
CA TYR A 70 21.55 -18.25 -21.27
C TYR A 70 22.12 -19.67 -21.11
N HIS A 71 23.29 -19.79 -20.49
CA HIS A 71 23.84 -21.09 -20.12
C HIS A 71 23.05 -21.70 -18.95
N LEU A 72 22.22 -22.70 -19.26
CA LEU A 72 21.53 -23.53 -18.27
C LEU A 72 22.54 -24.35 -17.45
N LEU A 73 22.49 -24.20 -16.12
CA LEU A 73 23.05 -25.16 -15.18
C LEU A 73 22.00 -26.26 -14.86
N PRO A 74 22.43 -27.51 -14.63
CA PRO A 74 21.50 -28.63 -14.43
C PRO A 74 20.84 -28.57 -13.05
N LEU A 75 19.58 -28.14 -12.98
CA LEU A 75 18.74 -28.31 -11.79
C LEU A 75 18.51 -29.80 -11.51
N GLN A 76 18.84 -30.24 -10.29
CA GLN A 76 18.41 -31.55 -9.80
C GLN A 76 16.88 -31.55 -9.59
N GLN A 77 16.25 -32.69 -9.85
CA GLN A 77 14.81 -32.80 -10.02
C GLN A 77 14.04 -32.69 -8.69
N LEU A 78 13.63 -31.46 -8.33
CA LEU A 78 12.41 -31.27 -7.56
C LEU A 78 11.22 -31.59 -8.46
N LEU A 79 10.44 -32.61 -8.09
CA LEU A 79 9.31 -33.13 -8.88
C LEU A 79 8.09 -32.19 -8.82
N ILE A 80 8.17 -31.06 -9.51
CA ILE A 80 7.01 -30.23 -9.83
C ILE A 80 6.24 -30.95 -10.94
N SER A 81 5.07 -31.50 -10.58
CA SER A 81 4.17 -32.15 -11.56
C SER A 81 3.81 -31.17 -12.69
N PRO A 82 3.77 -31.63 -13.97
CA PRO A 82 3.16 -30.84 -15.03
C PRO A 82 1.69 -30.52 -14.69
N PHE A 83 1.20 -29.41 -15.24
CA PHE A 83 -0.11 -28.83 -14.93
C PHE A 83 -1.26 -29.84 -15.10
N SER A 84 -1.97 -30.14 -14.02
CA SER A 84 -3.22 -30.90 -14.07
C SER A 84 -4.40 -29.97 -14.32
N SER A 85 -5.29 -30.32 -15.26
CA SER A 85 -6.54 -29.59 -15.54
C SER A 85 -7.46 -29.44 -14.32
N SER A 86 -7.20 -30.18 -13.25
CA SER A 86 -7.81 -30.02 -11.92
C SER A 86 -7.56 -28.64 -11.32
N HIS A 87 -6.37 -28.04 -11.50
CA HIS A 87 -6.01 -26.77 -10.86
C HIS A 87 -6.79 -25.59 -11.44
N GLN A 88 -6.88 -25.50 -12.78
CA GLN A 88 -7.73 -24.52 -13.48
C GLN A 88 -9.22 -24.68 -13.16
N ARG A 89 -9.66 -25.89 -12.76
CA ARG A 89 -11.02 -26.16 -12.31
C ARG A 89 -11.25 -25.71 -10.87
N TYR A 90 -10.23 -25.79 -10.02
CA TYR A 90 -10.26 -25.34 -8.62
C TYR A 90 -10.41 -23.82 -8.50
N LEU A 91 -9.62 -23.06 -9.27
CA LEU A 91 -9.61 -21.58 -9.27
C LEU A 91 -10.97 -20.94 -9.56
N ARG A 92 -11.89 -21.65 -10.23
CA ARG A 92 -13.25 -21.19 -10.55
C ARG A 92 -14.21 -21.16 -9.35
N HIS A 93 -13.81 -21.72 -8.20
CA HIS A 93 -14.70 -21.92 -7.05
C HIS A 93 -14.23 -21.23 -5.75
N THR A 94 -13.08 -20.56 -5.73
CA THR A 94 -12.49 -19.94 -4.53
C THR A 94 -12.68 -18.42 -4.42
N ALA A 95 -13.36 -17.80 -5.40
CA ALA A 95 -13.60 -16.37 -5.46
C ALA A 95 -14.69 -15.90 -4.46
N SER A 96 -14.30 -15.51 -3.25
CA SER A 96 -15.20 -14.81 -2.32
C SER A 96 -15.69 -13.47 -2.93
N PRO A 97 -16.99 -13.12 -2.79
CA PRO A 97 -17.52 -11.84 -3.23
C PRO A 97 -16.93 -10.68 -2.41
N LEU A 98 -16.97 -9.47 -2.96
CA LEU A 98 -16.51 -8.27 -2.28
C LEU A 98 -17.37 -7.99 -1.03
N SER A 99 -16.73 -7.71 0.10
CA SER A 99 -17.39 -7.19 1.29
C SER A 99 -17.84 -5.75 1.03
N VAL A 100 -19.13 -5.44 1.28
CA VAL A 100 -19.70 -4.10 1.14
C VAL A 100 -20.09 -3.58 2.52
N CYS A 101 -19.70 -2.34 2.82
CA CYS A 101 -19.98 -1.70 4.10
C CYS A 101 -21.48 -1.50 4.26
N ARG A 102 -22.11 -2.19 5.22
CA ARG A 102 -23.54 -2.00 5.51
C ARG A 102 -23.77 -0.59 6.05
N SER A 103 -24.79 0.09 5.51
CA SER A 103 -25.01 1.55 5.68
C SER A 103 -25.46 2.00 7.08
N SER A 104 -25.40 1.13 8.09
CA SER A 104 -25.64 1.48 9.49
C SER A 104 -24.85 0.56 10.44
N VAL A 105 -24.17 1.19 11.40
CA VAL A 105 -23.41 0.57 12.51
C VAL A 105 -22.32 -0.42 12.07
N MET A 106 -21.11 0.10 11.86
CA MET A 106 -19.91 -0.73 12.06
C MET A 106 -19.73 -1.06 13.55
N PRO A 107 -19.16 -2.24 13.90
CA PRO A 107 -19.01 -2.64 15.29
C PRO A 107 -17.98 -1.74 16.00
N SER A 108 -18.48 -0.80 16.81
CA SER A 108 -17.63 -0.01 17.70
C SER A 108 -16.89 -0.92 18.67
N THR A 109 -15.56 -0.86 18.69
CA THR A 109 -14.69 -1.56 19.64
C THR A 109 -14.65 -0.88 21.00
N ALA A 110 -15.84 -0.60 21.55
CA ALA A 110 -16.04 0.00 22.87
C ALA A 110 -16.87 -0.94 23.75
N ALA A 111 -16.24 -1.47 24.81
CA ALA A 111 -16.90 -2.39 25.73
C ALA A 111 -17.95 -1.69 26.62
N THR A 112 -18.91 -2.48 27.12
CA THR A 112 -20.11 -2.06 27.84
C THR A 112 -19.87 -1.11 29.01
N ALA A 113 -20.46 0.09 28.95
CA ALA A 113 -20.83 0.89 30.11
C ALA A 113 -22.10 1.72 29.79
N ALA A 114 -23.14 1.61 30.62
CA ALA A 114 -24.35 2.41 30.46
C ALA A 114 -24.21 3.75 31.20
N GLY A 115 -24.37 4.87 30.50
CA GLY A 115 -24.34 6.20 31.08
C GLY A 115 -24.83 7.26 30.11
N SER A 116 -25.95 7.92 30.42
CA SER A 116 -26.53 8.96 29.57
C SER A 116 -25.74 10.26 29.65
N SER A 117 -25.11 10.66 28.55
CA SER A 117 -24.71 12.06 28.34
C SER A 117 -24.77 12.38 26.85
N SER A 118 -25.26 13.58 26.52
CA SER A 118 -25.27 14.11 25.16
C SER A 118 -23.89 14.66 24.80
N SER A 119 -22.91 13.77 24.65
CA SER A 119 -21.60 14.16 24.12
C SER A 119 -21.70 14.36 22.61
N SER A 120 -21.34 15.56 22.14
CA SER A 120 -20.92 15.75 20.76
C SER A 120 -19.54 15.12 20.60
N SER A 121 -19.49 13.79 20.53
CA SER A 121 -18.25 13.08 20.19
C SER A 121 -17.72 13.65 18.88
N ALA A 122 -16.44 13.98 18.82
CA ALA A 122 -15.77 14.20 17.54
C ALA A 122 -16.07 12.97 16.65
N PRO A 123 -16.37 13.17 15.35
CA PRO A 123 -16.70 12.07 14.47
C PRO A 123 -15.58 11.03 14.53
N LEU A 124 -15.96 9.75 14.69
CA LEU A 124 -14.99 8.66 14.77
C LEU A 124 -14.15 8.71 13.49
N LYS A 125 -12.87 9.01 13.66
CA LYS A 125 -11.92 8.98 12.56
C LYS A 125 -11.77 7.53 12.13
N GLU A 126 -12.08 7.26 10.87
CA GLU A 126 -11.95 5.95 10.25
C GLU A 126 -10.85 6.04 9.19
N TYR A 127 -10.16 4.92 8.96
CA TYR A 127 -9.09 4.84 7.96
C TYR A 127 -9.63 4.28 6.65
N TYR A 128 -9.34 4.99 5.56
CA TYR A 128 -9.82 4.65 4.22
C TYR A 128 -8.68 4.55 3.20
N SER A 129 -8.97 3.87 2.10
CA SER A 129 -8.15 3.85 0.89
C SER A 129 -8.99 4.10 -0.37
N LEU A 130 -8.39 4.78 -1.34
CA LEU A 130 -8.85 4.86 -2.73
C LEU A 130 -8.07 3.85 -3.57
N TRP A 131 -8.81 2.93 -4.19
CA TRP A 131 -8.25 1.87 -5.03
C TRP A 131 -8.73 1.99 -6.48
N ALA A 132 -7.80 1.78 -7.41
CA ALA A 132 -8.12 1.34 -8.77
C ALA A 132 -8.17 -0.20 -8.76
N MET A 133 -9.23 -0.79 -9.32
CA MET A 133 -9.45 -2.25 -9.27
C MET A 133 -9.65 -2.83 -10.68
N PRO A 134 -9.00 -3.95 -11.03
CA PRO A 134 -9.27 -4.65 -12.28
C PRO A 134 -10.66 -5.31 -12.24
N LYS A 135 -11.42 -5.13 -13.32
CA LYS A 135 -12.80 -5.63 -13.47
C LYS A 135 -12.86 -6.84 -14.43
N GLY A 136 -13.98 -7.55 -14.41
CA GLY A 136 -14.27 -8.68 -15.32
C GLY A 136 -13.24 -9.82 -15.23
N LYS A 137 -13.00 -10.51 -16.37
CA LYS A 137 -12.14 -11.71 -16.48
C LYS A 137 -10.78 -11.54 -15.78
N LEU A 138 -10.11 -10.41 -15.95
CA LEU A 138 -8.82 -10.12 -15.31
C LEU A 138 -8.96 -9.99 -13.78
N GLY A 139 -9.99 -9.26 -13.31
CA GLY A 139 -10.27 -9.12 -11.88
C GLY A 139 -10.57 -10.45 -11.19
N ASP A 140 -11.31 -11.32 -11.87
CA ASP A 140 -11.61 -12.67 -11.36
C ASP A 140 -10.36 -13.57 -11.38
N GLN A 141 -9.55 -13.50 -12.44
CA GLN A 141 -8.29 -14.22 -12.55
C GLN A 141 -7.31 -13.83 -11.43
N LEU A 142 -7.09 -12.52 -11.19
CA LEU A 142 -6.20 -12.04 -10.14
C LEU A 142 -6.73 -12.34 -8.73
N ARG A 143 -8.06 -12.28 -8.52
CA ARG A 143 -8.71 -12.68 -7.27
C ARG A 143 -8.48 -14.17 -6.97
N SER A 144 -8.60 -15.04 -7.98
CA SER A 144 -8.33 -16.47 -7.84
C SER A 144 -6.86 -16.75 -7.48
N GLU A 145 -5.91 -15.95 -8.00
CA GLU A 145 -4.49 -16.10 -7.65
C GLU A 145 -4.14 -15.58 -6.26
N ILE A 146 -4.67 -14.41 -5.83
CA ILE A 146 -4.51 -13.94 -4.45
C ILE A 146 -5.08 -14.98 -3.45
N ALA A 147 -6.25 -15.56 -3.76
CA ALA A 147 -6.84 -16.62 -2.94
C ALA A 147 -5.99 -17.92 -2.91
N HIS A 148 -5.44 -18.33 -4.05
CA HIS A 148 -4.54 -19.48 -4.18
C HIS A 148 -3.22 -19.29 -3.40
N LEU A 149 -2.61 -18.10 -3.49
CA LEU A 149 -1.40 -17.74 -2.76
C LEU A 149 -1.64 -17.67 -1.25
N ALA A 150 -2.68 -16.98 -0.81
CA ALA A 150 -3.04 -16.88 0.61
C ALA A 150 -3.35 -18.26 1.23
N GLN A 151 -3.98 -19.18 0.46
CA GLN A 151 -4.19 -20.55 0.90
C GLN A 151 -2.89 -21.36 0.98
N ARG A 152 -1.97 -21.17 0.02
CA ARG A 152 -0.75 -21.97 -0.12
C ARG A 152 0.37 -21.58 0.84
N TYR A 153 0.52 -20.29 1.11
CA TYR A 153 1.59 -19.73 1.94
C TYR A 153 1.11 -19.21 3.30
N GLY A 154 -0.21 -19.20 3.53
CA GLY A 154 -0.83 -18.51 4.66
C GLY A 154 -0.96 -17.00 4.39
N GLY A 155 -1.89 -16.37 5.11
CA GLY A 155 -2.24 -14.96 4.96
C GLY A 155 -3.72 -14.74 4.67
N PRO A 156 -4.17 -13.47 4.60
CA PRO A 156 -5.52 -13.13 4.18
C PRO A 156 -5.65 -13.15 2.65
N ALA A 157 -6.83 -13.53 2.15
CA ALA A 157 -7.23 -13.29 0.78
C ALA A 157 -7.99 -11.95 0.70
N PHE A 158 -7.59 -11.08 -0.22
CA PHE A 158 -8.11 -9.72 -0.37
C PHE A 158 -8.48 -9.42 -1.84
N PRO A 159 -9.26 -8.37 -2.12
CA PRO A 159 -9.59 -7.99 -3.50
C PRO A 159 -8.34 -7.51 -4.26
N PRO A 160 -8.14 -7.84 -5.55
CA PRO A 160 -7.06 -7.26 -6.33
C PRO A 160 -7.25 -5.74 -6.49
N HIS A 161 -6.24 -4.95 -6.16
CA HIS A 161 -6.28 -3.49 -6.19
C HIS A 161 -4.90 -2.86 -6.40
N VAL A 162 -4.88 -1.65 -6.96
CA VAL A 162 -3.73 -0.73 -6.93
C VAL A 162 -4.15 0.49 -6.11
N THR A 163 -3.47 0.73 -4.99
CA THR A 163 -3.78 1.84 -4.07
C THR A 163 -3.34 3.17 -4.67
N VAL A 164 -4.30 4.03 -5.02
CA VAL A 164 -4.08 5.39 -5.54
C VAL A 164 -3.72 6.35 -4.40
N LEU A 165 -4.40 6.19 -3.26
CA LEU A 165 -4.13 6.88 -2.00
C LEU A 165 -4.60 5.99 -0.85
N GLY A 166 -3.76 5.81 0.17
CA GLY A 166 -4.08 5.03 1.38
C GLY A 166 -4.00 5.90 2.64
N ASP A 167 -4.24 5.29 3.80
CA ASP A 167 -4.10 5.90 5.14
C ASP A 167 -4.89 7.21 5.32
N ILE A 168 -6.07 7.29 4.69
CA ILE A 168 -6.93 8.48 4.70
C ILE A 168 -7.69 8.52 6.03
N GLU A 169 -7.19 9.31 6.99
CA GLU A 169 -7.73 9.49 8.35
C GLU A 169 -8.76 10.65 8.40
N LYS A 170 -10.02 10.40 8.02
CA LYS A 170 -11.09 11.43 7.88
C LYS A 170 -12.48 10.92 8.31
N SER A 171 -13.51 11.77 8.36
CA SER A 171 -14.90 11.31 8.55
C SER A 171 -15.49 10.80 7.23
N ARG A 172 -16.37 9.80 7.29
CA ARG A 172 -16.92 9.13 6.09
C ARG A 172 -17.45 10.10 5.05
N GLU A 173 -18.22 11.08 5.50
CA GLU A 173 -18.88 12.10 4.69
C GLU A 173 -17.86 12.98 3.95
N GLU A 174 -16.77 13.34 4.63
CA GLU A 174 -15.66 14.10 4.05
C GLU A 174 -14.95 13.26 2.97
N VAL A 175 -14.62 12.00 3.25
CA VAL A 175 -13.87 11.16 2.30
C VAL A 175 -14.72 10.78 1.07
N GLN A 176 -16.04 10.58 1.23
CA GLN A 176 -16.96 10.38 0.11
C GLN A 176 -17.08 11.64 -0.77
N ALA A 177 -17.16 12.83 -0.16
CA ALA A 177 -17.20 14.09 -0.89
C ALA A 177 -15.92 14.32 -1.70
N LEU A 178 -14.74 14.11 -1.09
CA LEU A 178 -13.43 14.22 -1.75
C LEU A 178 -13.24 13.16 -2.84
N ALA A 179 -13.74 11.94 -2.66
CA ALA A 179 -13.65 10.88 -3.67
C ALA A 179 -14.47 11.23 -4.92
N LYS A 180 -15.68 11.78 -4.72
CA LYS A 180 -16.54 12.28 -5.79
C LYS A 180 -15.94 13.50 -6.50
N GLU A 181 -15.30 14.41 -5.77
CA GLU A 181 -14.58 15.54 -6.37
C GLU A 181 -13.41 15.07 -7.25
N LEU A 182 -12.58 14.15 -6.72
CA LEU A 182 -11.45 13.57 -7.45
C LEU A 182 -11.88 12.84 -8.72
N ALA A 183 -12.95 12.04 -8.66
CA ALA A 183 -13.48 11.30 -9.80
C ALA A 183 -14.00 12.22 -10.92
N ALA A 184 -14.44 13.44 -10.59
CA ALA A 184 -14.84 14.46 -11.55
C ALA A 184 -13.65 15.23 -12.18
N GLN A 185 -12.44 15.12 -11.61
CA GLN A 185 -11.21 15.74 -12.13
C GLN A 185 -10.32 14.76 -12.92
N VAL A 186 -10.36 13.47 -12.58
CA VAL A 186 -9.46 12.46 -13.16
C VAL A 186 -10.09 11.79 -14.38
N LYS A 187 -9.33 11.76 -15.48
CA LYS A 187 -9.65 11.03 -16.71
C LYS A 187 -9.46 9.53 -16.53
N LYS A 188 -10.21 8.75 -17.30
CA LYS A 188 -9.91 7.33 -17.53
C LYS A 188 -8.45 7.17 -17.95
N TYR A 189 -7.76 6.19 -17.38
CA TYR A 189 -6.34 5.91 -17.66
C TYR A 189 -6.07 4.41 -17.68
N ARG A 190 -4.85 4.00 -18.04
CA ARG A 190 -4.44 2.59 -18.07
C ARG A 190 -3.40 2.31 -17.00
N ILE A 191 -3.56 1.18 -16.32
CA ILE A 191 -2.54 0.56 -15.46
C ILE A 191 -1.92 -0.58 -16.25
N ASN A 192 -0.61 -0.51 -16.49
CA ASN A 192 0.20 -1.56 -17.11
C ASN A 192 1.15 -2.17 -16.07
N PHE A 193 1.44 -3.46 -16.16
CA PHE A 193 2.37 -4.15 -15.26
C PHE A 193 3.77 -4.26 -15.86
N VAL A 194 4.79 -4.34 -14.99
CA VAL A 194 6.21 -4.43 -15.35
C VAL A 194 6.76 -5.83 -15.08
N GLU A 195 6.64 -6.30 -13.84
CA GLU A 195 7.21 -7.56 -13.34
C GLU A 195 6.49 -8.02 -12.06
N VAL A 196 6.66 -9.29 -11.66
CA VAL A 196 6.41 -9.73 -10.28
C VAL A 196 7.68 -9.50 -9.47
N THR A 197 7.56 -8.94 -8.27
CA THR A 197 8.70 -8.69 -7.38
C THR A 197 8.28 -8.72 -5.90
N GLN A 198 9.23 -8.48 -5.00
CA GLN A 198 9.05 -8.58 -3.55
C GLN A 198 9.58 -7.34 -2.82
N GLY A 199 9.16 -7.18 -1.56
CA GLY A 199 9.60 -6.08 -0.71
C GLY A 199 9.80 -6.49 0.76
N THR A 200 10.20 -5.50 1.55
CA THR A 200 10.63 -5.67 2.95
C THR A 200 9.54 -5.36 3.98
N PHE A 201 8.37 -4.86 3.54
CA PHE A 201 7.23 -4.53 4.41
C PHE A 201 6.07 -5.51 4.19
N PHE A 202 5.23 -5.74 5.21
CA PHE A 202 4.16 -6.75 5.16
C PHE A 202 3.17 -6.53 4.00
N TYR A 203 2.71 -5.30 3.79
CA TYR A 203 1.83 -4.93 2.67
C TYR A 203 2.56 -4.80 1.31
N GLN A 204 3.84 -5.18 1.25
CA GLN A 204 4.67 -5.24 0.05
C GLN A 204 5.45 -6.57 0.05
N ASN A 205 4.81 -7.69 0.44
CA ASN A 205 5.47 -8.99 0.53
C ASN A 205 5.81 -9.56 -0.87
N VAL A 206 4.79 -9.90 -1.69
CA VAL A 206 4.94 -10.23 -3.12
C VAL A 206 3.85 -9.52 -3.91
N PHE A 207 4.22 -8.86 -5.01
CA PHE A 207 3.34 -7.97 -5.78
C PHE A 207 3.75 -7.87 -7.25
N MET A 208 2.81 -7.46 -8.11
CA MET A 208 3.12 -6.98 -9.45
C MET A 208 3.45 -5.49 -9.39
N LEU A 209 4.63 -5.10 -9.88
CA LEU A 209 5.02 -3.70 -10.03
C LEU A 209 4.25 -3.08 -11.20
N VAL A 210 3.72 -1.87 -11.00
CA VAL A 210 2.97 -1.11 -12.02
C VAL A 210 3.86 -0.06 -12.67
N ALA A 211 3.69 0.13 -13.97
CA ALA A 211 4.40 1.15 -14.74
C ALA A 211 4.04 2.56 -14.25
N LYS A 212 5.05 3.45 -14.18
CA LYS A 212 4.88 4.86 -13.76
C LYS A 212 4.39 5.73 -14.92
N ASP A 213 3.39 5.25 -15.64
CA ASP A 213 2.76 5.93 -16.77
C ASP A 213 2.06 7.22 -16.31
N ASP A 214 2.03 8.24 -17.19
CA ASP A 214 1.54 9.59 -16.86
C ASP A 214 0.16 9.58 -16.17
N GLY A 215 -0.79 8.79 -16.66
CA GLY A 215 -2.13 8.68 -16.06
C GLY A 215 -2.12 8.09 -14.64
N THR A 216 -1.33 7.04 -14.40
CA THR A 216 -1.16 6.41 -13.09
C THR A 216 -0.50 7.35 -12.09
N MET A 217 0.50 8.12 -12.53
CA MET A 217 1.19 9.10 -11.69
C MET A 217 0.34 10.35 -11.44
N ALA A 218 -0.38 10.84 -12.45
CA ALA A 218 -1.28 11.99 -12.34
C ALA A 218 -2.49 11.69 -11.43
N ALA A 219 -3.10 10.51 -11.52
CA ALA A 219 -4.18 10.09 -10.63
C ALA A 219 -3.78 10.16 -9.15
N ALA A 220 -2.60 9.65 -8.80
CA ALA A 220 -2.08 9.69 -7.43
C ALA A 220 -1.58 11.10 -7.01
N ALA A 221 -1.23 11.97 -7.95
CA ALA A 221 -0.92 13.38 -7.66
C ALA A 221 -2.20 14.19 -7.40
N ALA A 222 -3.23 14.00 -8.22
CA ALA A 222 -4.55 14.60 -8.03
C ALA A 222 -5.18 14.16 -6.71
N ALA A 223 -5.12 12.86 -6.38
CA ALA A 223 -5.63 12.34 -5.10
C ALA A 223 -4.96 13.02 -3.89
N ARG A 224 -3.63 13.13 -3.87
CA ARG A 224 -2.91 13.88 -2.82
C ARG A 224 -3.36 15.34 -2.72
N SER A 225 -3.55 16.00 -3.88
CA SER A 225 -3.94 17.40 -3.94
C SER A 225 -5.35 17.62 -3.39
N VAL A 226 -6.33 16.84 -3.83
CA VAL A 226 -7.74 16.93 -3.38
C VAL A 226 -7.87 16.61 -1.89
N TYR A 227 -7.19 15.56 -1.40
CA TYR A 227 -7.25 15.18 0.01
C TYR A 227 -6.37 16.02 0.95
N GLY A 228 -5.51 16.89 0.41
CA GLY A 228 -4.55 17.70 1.18
C GLY A 228 -3.43 16.88 1.85
N MET A 229 -3.07 15.72 1.27
CA MET A 229 -2.20 14.72 1.91
C MET A 229 -0.78 14.72 1.33
N THR A 230 0.22 14.89 2.20
CA THR A 230 1.64 14.62 1.90
C THR A 230 1.94 13.15 2.22
N THR A 231 2.53 12.41 1.28
CA THR A 231 2.91 11.00 1.45
C THR A 231 4.36 10.75 1.01
N PRO A 232 4.94 9.57 1.31
CA PRO A 232 6.16 9.10 0.65
C PRO A 232 6.03 9.03 -0.90
N PRO A 233 7.16 8.93 -1.63
CA PRO A 233 7.17 8.80 -3.09
C PRO A 233 6.30 7.64 -3.61
N TYR A 234 5.58 7.86 -4.70
CA TYR A 234 4.66 6.85 -5.21
C TYR A 234 5.39 5.68 -5.89
N MET A 235 4.98 4.47 -5.50
CA MET A 235 5.41 3.18 -6.05
C MET A 235 4.12 2.37 -6.27
N PRO A 236 3.48 2.47 -7.46
CA PRO A 236 2.24 1.76 -7.73
C PRO A 236 2.53 0.26 -7.88
N HIS A 237 1.68 -0.57 -7.28
CA HIS A 237 1.78 -2.02 -7.30
C HIS A 237 0.41 -2.67 -7.07
N LEU A 238 0.27 -3.93 -7.49
CA LEU A 238 -0.88 -4.79 -7.17
C LEU A 238 -0.37 -5.97 -6.33
N SER A 239 -0.76 -6.02 -5.06
CA SER A 239 -0.31 -7.07 -4.14
C SER A 239 -0.90 -8.43 -4.48
N LEU A 240 -0.05 -9.47 -4.48
CA LEU A 240 -0.45 -10.86 -4.75
C LEU A 240 -0.55 -11.70 -3.47
N LEU A 241 0.25 -11.37 -2.45
CA LEU A 241 0.29 -12.08 -1.17
C LEU A 241 0.65 -11.14 -0.01
N TYR A 242 0.04 -11.35 1.15
CA TYR A 242 0.44 -10.77 2.44
C TYR A 242 0.72 -11.90 3.44
N ALA A 243 1.99 -12.19 3.71
CA ALA A 243 2.41 -13.27 4.58
C ALA A 243 3.63 -12.86 5.42
N ASP A 244 3.88 -13.57 6.52
CA ASP A 244 5.14 -13.49 7.27
C ASP A 244 6.07 -14.58 6.72
N MET A 245 6.99 -14.21 5.82
CA MET A 245 7.89 -15.09 5.06
C MET A 245 9.29 -14.48 4.94
N ASP A 246 10.33 -15.32 4.82
CA ASP A 246 11.69 -14.83 4.57
C ASP A 246 11.93 -14.47 3.08
N ASP A 247 12.99 -13.71 2.79
CA ASP A 247 13.26 -13.21 1.44
C ASP A 247 13.64 -14.31 0.43
N ALA A 248 14.11 -15.47 0.88
CA ALA A 248 14.41 -16.64 0.06
C ALA A 248 13.19 -17.55 -0.14
N GLU A 249 12.17 -17.46 0.71
CA GLU A 249 10.84 -17.99 0.45
C GLU A 249 10.09 -17.12 -0.56
N LYS A 250 10.03 -15.80 -0.34
CA LYS A 250 9.43 -14.83 -1.28
C LYS A 250 10.01 -14.98 -2.68
N ALA A 251 11.33 -15.13 -2.82
CA ALA A 251 11.99 -15.26 -4.12
C ALA A 251 11.47 -16.47 -4.93
N LYS A 252 11.13 -17.58 -4.27
CA LYS A 252 10.53 -18.77 -4.90
C LYS A 252 9.08 -18.52 -5.31
N VAL A 253 8.35 -17.66 -4.58
CA VAL A 253 7.01 -17.20 -4.99
C VAL A 253 7.10 -16.27 -6.20
N VAL A 254 8.06 -15.34 -6.20
CA VAL A 254 8.31 -14.43 -7.34
C VAL A 254 8.66 -15.22 -8.60
N GLU A 255 9.58 -16.20 -8.51
CA GLU A 255 9.92 -17.09 -9.63
C GLU A 255 8.69 -17.89 -10.12
N TYR A 256 7.96 -18.52 -9.19
CA TYR A 256 6.78 -19.33 -9.51
C TYR A 256 5.66 -18.49 -10.15
N GLU A 257 5.33 -17.32 -9.60
CA GLU A 257 4.29 -16.45 -10.12
C GLU A 257 4.71 -15.71 -11.40
N THR A 258 6.01 -15.41 -11.59
CA THR A 258 6.52 -14.96 -12.90
C THR A 258 6.28 -16.04 -13.94
N GLY A 259 6.68 -17.29 -13.70
CA GLY A 259 6.41 -18.39 -14.63
C GLY A 259 4.91 -18.66 -14.86
N ARG A 260 4.08 -18.49 -13.83
CA ARG A 260 2.63 -18.74 -13.87
C ARG A 260 1.84 -17.63 -14.56
N LEU A 261 2.24 -16.37 -14.45
CA LEU A 261 1.54 -15.22 -15.04
C LEU A 261 2.13 -14.81 -16.40
N TYR A 262 3.46 -14.89 -16.59
CA TYR A 262 4.19 -14.40 -17.77
C TYR A 262 4.61 -15.52 -18.74
N GLY A 263 4.52 -16.80 -18.34
CA GLY A 263 4.99 -17.94 -19.14
C GLY A 263 4.06 -18.36 -20.28
N GLU A 264 4.64 -19.00 -21.31
CA GLU A 264 3.92 -19.48 -22.51
C GLU A 264 2.77 -20.47 -22.18
N SER A 265 2.94 -21.29 -21.13
CA SER A 265 1.96 -22.30 -20.68
C SER A 265 1.03 -21.80 -19.57
N SER A 266 1.01 -20.49 -19.29
CA SER A 266 0.28 -19.87 -18.18
C SER A 266 -1.23 -20.14 -18.15
N GLY A 267 -1.86 -20.30 -19.32
CA GLY A 267 -3.32 -20.30 -19.47
C GLY A 267 -3.94 -18.89 -19.32
N TYR A 268 -3.10 -17.86 -19.20
CA TYR A 268 -3.47 -16.45 -19.20
C TYR A 268 -3.25 -15.83 -20.59
N ASP A 269 -3.61 -16.56 -21.66
CA ASP A 269 -3.40 -16.31 -23.10
C ASP A 269 -2.42 -15.19 -23.50
N THR A 270 -2.77 -13.92 -23.24
CA THR A 270 -2.02 -12.72 -23.63
C THR A 270 -1.95 -11.62 -22.56
N LEU A 271 -2.25 -11.90 -21.28
CA LEU A 271 -2.47 -10.83 -20.26
C LEU A 271 -1.32 -9.81 -20.12
N LEU A 272 -0.08 -10.22 -20.41
CA LEU A 272 1.13 -9.38 -20.34
C LEU A 272 1.76 -9.10 -21.72
N VAL A 273 1.01 -9.39 -22.78
CA VAL A 273 1.29 -8.97 -24.16
C VAL A 273 0.53 -7.66 -24.49
N GLU A 274 -0.38 -7.21 -23.60
CA GLU A 274 -1.34 -6.13 -23.87
C GLU A 274 -1.28 -4.82 -23.02
N THR A 275 -0.77 -4.68 -21.80
CA THR A 275 -0.26 -5.60 -20.77
C THR A 275 -1.00 -5.39 -19.42
N GLY A 276 -2.23 -4.86 -19.44
CA GLY A 276 -2.91 -4.30 -18.27
C GLY A 276 -4.39 -3.90 -18.47
N TYR A 277 -4.92 -2.98 -17.67
CA TYR A 277 -6.36 -2.65 -17.63
C TYR A 277 -6.68 -1.14 -17.65
N GLU A 278 -7.85 -0.79 -18.20
CA GLU A 278 -8.42 0.56 -18.07
C GLU A 278 -9.00 0.75 -16.66
N VAL A 279 -8.67 1.87 -16.03
CA VAL A 279 -9.31 2.37 -14.81
C VAL A 279 -10.42 3.32 -15.24
N ASP A 280 -11.67 2.92 -14.99
CA ASP A 280 -12.88 3.68 -15.30
C ASP A 280 -13.60 4.21 -14.05
N SER A 281 -13.12 3.84 -12.86
CA SER A 281 -13.68 4.23 -11.55
C SER A 281 -12.61 4.16 -10.45
N PHE A 282 -12.78 4.94 -9.39
CA PHE A 282 -12.15 4.65 -8.10
C PHE A 282 -13.16 4.00 -7.14
N THR A 283 -12.74 2.94 -6.45
CA THR A 283 -13.50 2.38 -5.33
C THR A 283 -12.94 2.91 -4.02
N LEU A 284 -13.82 3.37 -3.14
CA LEU A 284 -13.49 3.81 -1.79
C LEU A 284 -13.70 2.64 -0.81
N TRP A 285 -12.68 2.35 -0.01
CA TRP A 285 -12.68 1.25 0.96
C TRP A 285 -12.44 1.76 2.37
N TYR A 286 -13.21 1.24 3.34
CA TYR A 286 -12.82 1.26 4.75
C TYR A 286 -11.74 0.18 4.93
N SER A 287 -10.57 0.59 5.41
CA SER A 287 -9.35 -0.25 5.42
C SER A 287 -8.40 0.16 6.56
N PRO A 288 -8.70 -0.20 7.82
CA PRO A 288 -7.75 0.02 8.93
C PRO A 288 -6.46 -0.77 8.70
N ILE A 289 -5.32 -0.07 8.78
CA ILE A 289 -3.99 -0.61 8.53
C ILE A 289 -3.55 -1.60 9.63
N GLU A 290 -4.16 -1.52 10.80
CA GLU A 290 -4.00 -2.44 11.92
C GLU A 290 -4.61 -3.82 11.63
N ASP A 291 -5.63 -3.92 10.76
CA ASP A 291 -6.24 -5.20 10.39
C ASP A 291 -5.43 -5.95 9.33
N ARG A 292 -4.32 -6.55 9.78
CA ARG A 292 -3.51 -7.50 9.00
C ARG A 292 -4.28 -8.78 8.58
N THR A 293 -5.55 -8.95 8.98
CA THR A 293 -6.42 -10.05 8.53
C THR A 293 -7.35 -9.66 7.38
N THR A 294 -7.43 -8.38 7.04
CA THR A 294 -8.32 -7.77 6.02
C THR A 294 -9.79 -8.19 6.11
N ARG A 295 -10.28 -8.57 7.31
CA ARG A 295 -11.65 -9.05 7.54
C ARG A 295 -12.64 -7.92 7.79
N SER A 296 -12.16 -6.81 8.33
CA SER A 296 -12.92 -5.57 8.52
C SER A 296 -13.05 -4.76 7.23
N TRP A 297 -12.19 -5.03 6.24
CA TRP A 297 -12.11 -4.26 5.00
C TRP A 297 -13.40 -4.40 4.18
N CYS A 298 -13.99 -3.26 3.77
CA CYS A 298 -15.22 -3.25 2.98
C CYS A 298 -15.30 -2.07 2.01
N LEU A 299 -15.96 -2.31 0.87
CA LEU A 299 -16.30 -1.31 -0.15
C LEU A 299 -17.37 -0.37 0.41
N VAL A 300 -17.07 0.93 0.41
CA VAL A 300 -18.00 1.99 0.80
C VAL A 300 -18.86 2.40 -0.40
N GLU A 301 -18.21 2.78 -1.50
CA GLU A 301 -18.84 3.31 -2.72
C GLU A 301 -17.86 3.21 -3.91
N GLU A 302 -18.39 3.25 -5.14
CA GLU A 302 -17.60 3.31 -6.38
C GLU A 302 -17.94 4.60 -7.14
N TYR A 303 -16.92 5.34 -7.56
CA TYR A 303 -17.03 6.62 -8.25
C TYR A 303 -16.47 6.50 -9.68
N PRO A 304 -17.33 6.50 -10.71
CA PRO A 304 -16.90 6.53 -12.11
C PRO A 304 -16.07 7.78 -12.44
N LEU A 305 -15.03 7.63 -13.26
CA LEU A 305 -14.16 8.73 -13.69
C LEU A 305 -14.80 9.53 -14.83
N THR A 306 -14.91 10.84 -14.68
CA THR A 306 -15.63 11.73 -15.62
C THR A 306 -14.87 13.01 -15.99
N GLY A 307 -13.55 13.07 -15.79
CA GLY A 307 -12.69 14.20 -16.20
C GLY A 307 -12.38 14.27 -17.69
#